data_AF-A0A1H2R8U1-F1
#
_entry.id   AF-A0A1H2R8U1-F1
#
_cell.length_a   1.000
_cell.length_b   1.000
_cell.length_c   1.000
_cell.angle_alpha   90.00
_cell.angle_beta   90.00
_cell.angle_gamma   90.00
#
_symmetry.space_group_name_H-M   'P 1'
#
loop_
_entity.id
_entity.type
_entity.pdbx_description
1 polymer ?
#
loop_
_entity_poly.entity_id
_entity_poly.type
_entity_poly.pdbx_seq_one_letter_code
_entity_poly.pdbx_strand_id
1 'polypeptide(L)'
;MTKKDDHKDPALVSIGSMFETGKIRKMYTLAELYPTRIAKSLGINYGRYMVKLNHPDKFTMGEIVRLADLLDIEPDMITKVIYAELK
;
A
#
# COMPACT_ATOMS: atom_id res chain seq x y z
N MET A 1 6.50 -26.97 -7.91
CA MET A 1 5.21 -26.27 -7.97
C MET A 1 5.45 -24.89 -7.38
N THR A 2 5.36 -23.76 -8.06
CA THR A 2 4.63 -23.37 -9.28
C THR A 2 5.41 -22.18 -9.87
N LYS A 3 5.56 -22.11 -11.20
CA LYS A 3 6.15 -20.93 -11.86
C LYS A 3 5.29 -19.71 -11.49
N LYS A 4 5.85 -18.70 -10.81
CA LYS A 4 5.21 -17.39 -10.69
C LYS A 4 5.40 -16.71 -12.03
N ASP A 5 4.32 -16.56 -12.77
CA ASP A 5 4.30 -15.69 -13.94
C ASP A 5 4.48 -14.24 -13.44
N ASP A 6 5.73 -13.77 -13.45
CA ASP A 6 6.21 -12.51 -12.86
C ASP A 6 5.84 -11.26 -13.69
N HIS A 7 4.56 -11.11 -14.01
CA HIS A 7 4.03 -9.80 -14.39
C HIS A 7 3.19 -9.27 -13.24
N LYS A 8 3.87 -8.55 -12.33
CA LYS A 8 3.21 -7.68 -11.36
C LYS A 8 2.28 -6.74 -12.14
N ASP A 9 1.07 -6.55 -11.61
CA ASP A 9 0.07 -5.69 -12.23
C ASP A 9 0.66 -4.29 -12.46
N PRO A 10 0.71 -3.79 -13.71
CA PRO A 10 1.25 -2.47 -14.01
C PRO A 10 0.61 -1.35 -13.20
N ALA A 11 -0.67 -1.49 -12.81
CA ALA A 11 -1.34 -0.53 -11.95
C ALA A 11 -0.73 -0.50 -10.54
N LEU A 12 -0.40 -1.66 -9.97
CA LEU A 12 0.22 -1.76 -8.64
C LEU A 12 1.66 -1.24 -8.65
N VAL A 13 2.43 -1.56 -9.69
CA VAL A 13 3.79 -1.04 -9.89
C VAL A 13 3.76 0.49 -10.02
N SER A 14 2.82 1.04 -10.78
CA SER A 14 2.63 2.49 -10.92
C SER A 14 2.36 3.16 -9.57
N ILE A 15 1.52 2.55 -8.72
CA ILE A 15 1.28 3.04 -7.35
C ILE A 15 2.56 3.00 -6.52
N GLY A 16 3.37 1.93 -6.63
CA GLY A 16 4.70 1.84 -6.02
C GLY A 16 5.59 3.03 -6.41
N SER A 17 5.73 3.31 -7.71
CA SER A 17 6.50 4.47 -8.19
C SER A 17 5.97 5.81 -7.69
N MET A 18 4.66 5.92 -7.40
CA MET A 18 4.10 7.14 -6.81
C MET A 18 4.54 7.36 -5.35
N PHE A 19 4.83 6.29 -4.59
CA PHE A 19 5.49 6.39 -3.29
C PHE A 19 6.94 6.86 -3.46
N GLU A 20 7.72 6.19 -4.33
CA GLU A 20 9.14 6.49 -4.54
C GLU A 20 9.39 7.93 -5.00
N THR A 21 8.51 8.44 -5.87
CA THR A 21 8.57 9.82 -6.38
C THR A 21 7.97 10.87 -5.44
N GLY A 22 7.45 10.46 -4.28
CA GLY A 22 6.83 11.36 -3.29
C GLY A 22 5.51 12.00 -3.76
N LYS A 23 4.84 11.40 -4.75
CA LYS A 23 3.50 11.79 -5.21
C LYS A 23 2.43 11.38 -4.20
N ILE A 24 2.58 10.20 -3.58
CA ILE A 24 1.75 9.80 -2.45
C ILE A 24 2.33 10.44 -1.18
N ARG A 25 1.60 11.42 -0.65
CA ARG A 25 1.93 12.11 0.61
C ARG A 25 0.94 11.80 1.72
N LYS A 26 -0.16 11.14 1.37
CA LYS A 26 -1.19 10.67 2.30
C LYS A 26 -1.58 9.24 1.97
N MET A 27 -1.68 8.37 2.96
CA MET A 27 -2.14 7.00 2.78
C MET A 27 -3.55 6.96 2.19
N TYR A 28 -4.40 7.93 2.54
CA TYR A 28 -5.75 8.03 1.98
C TYR A 28 -5.79 8.20 0.46
N THR A 29 -4.72 8.63 -0.20
CA THR A 29 -4.63 8.65 -1.67
C THR A 29 -4.87 7.25 -2.28
N LEU A 30 -4.53 6.18 -1.56
CA LEU A 30 -4.80 4.81 -2.01
C LEU A 30 -6.29 4.47 -2.10
N ALA A 31 -7.18 5.27 -1.51
CA ALA A 31 -8.63 5.13 -1.64
C ALA A 31 -9.10 5.37 -3.09
N GLU A 32 -8.34 6.16 -3.86
CA GLU A 32 -8.64 6.49 -5.26
C GLU A 32 -7.93 5.54 -6.24
N LEU A 33 -6.99 4.73 -5.74
CA LEU A 33 -6.06 3.92 -6.52
C LEU A 33 -6.31 2.42 -6.26
N TYR A 34 -7.38 1.88 -6.85
CA TYR A 34 -7.75 0.45 -6.76
C TYR A 34 -7.94 -0.09 -5.32
N PRO A 35 -8.71 0.59 -4.45
CA PRO A 35 -8.79 0.26 -3.02
C PRO A 35 -9.32 -1.16 -2.75
N THR A 36 -10.31 -1.62 -3.53
CA THR A 36 -10.88 -2.97 -3.39
C THR A 36 -9.86 -4.06 -3.69
N ARG A 37 -9.00 -3.83 -4.70
CA ARG A 37 -7.97 -4.78 -5.10
C ARG A 37 -6.87 -4.85 -4.05
N ILE A 38 -6.39 -3.70 -3.58
CA ILE A 38 -5.36 -3.64 -2.53
C ILE A 38 -5.87 -4.30 -1.25
N ALA A 39 -7.07 -3.94 -0.78
CA ALA A 39 -7.67 -4.55 0.41
C ALA A 39 -7.75 -6.08 0.30
N LYS A 40 -8.23 -6.58 -0.84
CA LYS A 40 -8.31 -8.03 -1.12
C LYS A 40 -6.94 -8.70 -1.11
N SER A 41 -5.94 -8.11 -1.77
CA SER A 41 -4.57 -8.66 -1.81
C SER A 41 -3.90 -8.68 -0.43
N LEU A 42 -4.20 -7.71 0.44
CA LEU A 42 -3.71 -7.69 1.82
C LEU A 42 -4.46 -8.67 2.74
N GLY A 43 -5.58 -9.23 2.29
CA GLY A 43 -6.49 -10.04 3.14
C GLY A 43 -7.21 -9.19 4.19
N ILE A 44 -7.42 -7.90 3.93
CA ILE A 44 -8.08 -6.96 4.84
C ILE A 44 -9.49 -6.68 4.33
N ASN A 45 -10.47 -6.69 5.23
CA ASN A 45 -11.82 -6.22 4.89
C ASN A 45 -11.78 -4.77 4.38
N TYR A 46 -12.52 -4.47 3.32
CA TYR A 46 -12.54 -3.14 2.68
C TYR A 46 -12.78 -1.99 3.67
N GLY A 47 -13.79 -2.11 4.54
CA GLY A 47 -14.08 -1.07 5.54
C GLY A 47 -12.94 -0.87 6.53
N ARG A 48 -12.32 -1.97 6.99
CA ARG A 48 -11.12 -1.90 7.85
C ARG A 48 -9.94 -1.28 7.13
N TYR A 49 -9.77 -1.56 5.84
CA TYR A 49 -8.74 -0.94 5.01
C TYR A 49 -8.96 0.57 4.90
N MET A 50 -10.18 1.03 4.59
CA MET A 50 -10.51 2.46 4.53
C MET A 50 -10.26 3.18 5.87
N VAL A 51 -10.60 2.54 7.00
CA VAL A 51 -10.30 3.08 8.34
C VAL A 51 -8.79 3.22 8.55
N LYS A 52 -7.98 2.26 8.10
CA LYS A 52 -6.51 2.33 8.20
C LYS A 52 -5.92 3.38 7.26
N LEU A 53 -6.50 3.58 6.07
CA LEU A 53 -6.08 4.66 5.18
C LEU A 53 -6.33 6.05 5.80
N ASN A 54 -7.43 6.21 6.55
CA ASN A 54 -7.76 7.45 7.27
C ASN A 54 -6.98 7.61 8.60
N HIS A 55 -6.52 6.50 9.18
CA HIS A 55 -5.75 6.43 10.42
C HIS A 55 -4.52 5.54 10.20
N PRO A 56 -3.48 6.08 9.53
CA PRO A 56 -2.37 5.28 9.04
C PRO A 56 -1.51 4.66 10.14
N ASP A 57 -1.55 5.18 11.37
CA ASP A 57 -0.98 4.59 12.58
C ASP A 57 -1.53 3.20 12.91
N LYS A 58 -2.73 2.87 12.39
CA LYS A 58 -3.37 1.56 12.62
C LYS A 58 -2.83 0.46 11.72
N PHE A 59 -1.99 0.77 10.74
CA PHE A 59 -1.30 -0.28 9.97
C PHE A 59 -0.31 -1.02 10.87
N THR A 60 -0.41 -2.34 10.90
CA THR A 60 0.60 -3.18 11.56
C THR A 60 1.83 -3.32 10.65
N MET A 61 3.00 -3.54 11.23
CA MET A 61 4.23 -3.75 10.44
C MET A 61 4.09 -4.88 9.41
N GLY A 62 3.40 -5.97 9.78
CA GLY A 62 3.15 -7.08 8.85
C GLY A 62 2.18 -6.75 7.71
N GLU A 63 1.29 -5.77 7.87
CA GLU A 63 0.46 -5.24 6.77
C GLU A 63 1.27 -4.29 5.88
N ILE A 64 2.17 -3.50 6.47
CA ILE A 64 3.06 -2.59 5.73
C ILE A 64 4.00 -3.38 4.83
N VAL A 65 4.65 -4.43 5.35
CA VAL A 65 5.53 -5.31 4.55
C VAL A 65 4.74 -5.94 3.39
N ARG A 66 3.54 -6.47 3.64
CA ARG A 66 2.70 -7.04 2.57
C ARG A 66 2.27 -6.01 1.53
N LEU A 67 2.00 -4.78 1.93
CA LEU A 67 1.68 -3.68 1.01
C LEU A 67 2.91 -3.30 0.18
N ALA A 68 4.09 -3.26 0.79
CA ALA A 68 5.34 -3.01 0.10
C ALA A 68 5.63 -4.08 -0.96
N ASP A 69 5.51 -5.36 -0.59
CA ASP A 69 5.66 -6.50 -1.50
C ASP A 69 4.67 -6.43 -2.69
N LEU A 70 3.43 -6.06 -2.39
CA LEU A 70 2.35 -5.91 -3.37
C LEU A 70 2.64 -4.79 -4.37
N LEU A 71 3.22 -3.68 -3.90
CA LEU A 71 3.52 -2.49 -4.69
C LEU A 71 4.93 -2.49 -5.31
N ASP A 72 5.76 -3.49 -4.99
CA ASP A 72 7.15 -3.62 -5.45
C ASP A 72 8.07 -2.48 -4.98
N ILE A 73 7.94 -2.10 -3.72
CA ILE A 73 8.75 -1.05 -3.08
C ILE A 73 9.26 -1.51 -1.73
N GLU A 74 10.21 -0.76 -1.17
CA GLU A 74 10.68 -0.99 0.19
C GLU A 74 9.65 -0.52 1.23
N PRO A 75 9.45 -1.27 2.34
CA PRO A 75 8.50 -0.89 3.40
C PRO A 75 8.77 0.50 4.01
N ASP A 76 10.03 0.94 4.00
CA ASP A 76 10.43 2.24 4.55
C ASP A 76 9.72 3.40 3.82
N MET A 77 9.48 3.28 2.52
CA MET A 77 8.78 4.28 1.70
C MET A 77 7.35 4.52 2.21
N ILE A 78 6.64 3.45 2.59
CA ILE A 78 5.30 3.54 3.17
C ILE A 78 5.39 4.13 4.57
N THR A 79 6.29 3.62 5.42
CA THR A 79 6.42 4.14 6.80
C THR A 79 6.80 5.61 6.88
N LYS A 80 7.59 6.11 5.92
CA LYS A 80 7.94 7.54 5.79
C LYS A 80 6.70 8.39 5.58
N VAL A 81 5.78 7.97 4.72
CA VAL A 81 4.50 8.67 4.48
C VAL A 81 3.65 8.64 5.75
N ILE A 82 3.47 7.46 6.36
CA ILE A 82 2.71 7.31 7.61
C ILE A 82 3.27 8.24 8.70
N TYR A 83 4.57 8.23 8.92
CA TYR A 83 5.21 9.06 9.95
C TYR A 83 5.10 10.55 9.66
N ALA A 84 5.16 10.96 8.39
CA ALA A 84 4.96 12.35 7.99
C ALA A 84 3.53 12.86 8.23
N GLU A 85 2.52 11.99 8.14
CA GLU A 85 1.12 12.34 8.39
C GLU A 85 0.75 12.44 9.88
N LEU A 86 1.51 11.78 10.75
CA LEU A 86 1.28 11.81 12.21
C LEU A 86 1.92 13.03 12.90
N LYS A 87 2.72 13.80 12.16
CA LYS A 87 3.30 15.07 12.63
C LYS A 87 2.36 16.23 12.34
#